data_AF-A0AA42QEX9-F1
#
_entry.id   AF-A0AA42QEX9-F1
#
_cell.length_a   1.000
_cell.length_b   1.000
_cell.length_c   1.000
_cell.angle_alpha   90.00
_cell.angle_beta   90.00
_cell.angle_gamma   90.00
#
_symmetry.space_group_name_H-M   'P 1'
#
loop_
_entity.id
_entity.type
_entity.pdbx_description
1 polymer ?
#
loop_
_entity_poly.entity_id
_entity_poly.type
_entity_poly.pdbx_seq_one_letter_code
_entity_poly.pdbx_strand_id
1 'polypeptide(L)'
;MPTSSDCGLLAVDRLDAEARAAAASFVAAGTAANTVRSYRSALAYWAGWLQLRYGYTLEAGPLADTVAVQFILDHLARPTDGDWAHLLPPALDAALVDAGVKAKLGALSYNTVRHRLAVLAKWHDLKNWPSPTEMASVKTLLREARKAQVRQGVSVRKKTAAMREPLEAMLATCTDGVRGQRDRALLLLAWSGGGRRRSEVVGLQIGDVRQLDADTWLYALGATKTETKGARREKPLRGSAAQALAAWLEVAPASTGPLFRRIYRGGRIGTAGLSSDQVARIVQRRAKLAGLDGDWAAHSLRSGFVSEAGRQGVPLGEVMAMTEHRSVPTVMGYFQTGSLLGSRAANLLAPAPSIEVDASTPSDEQ
;
A
#
# COMPACT_ATOMS: atom_id res chain seq x y z
N MET A 1 -39.34 -28.56 33.12
CA MET A 1 -37.97 -28.92 33.54
C MET A 1 -37.16 -29.16 32.26
N PRO A 2 -36.37 -28.20 31.76
CA PRO A 2 -35.47 -28.50 30.66
C PRO A 2 -34.35 -29.38 31.23
N THR A 3 -34.23 -30.58 30.68
CA THR A 3 -33.17 -31.53 30.96
C THR A 3 -31.82 -30.89 30.68
N SER A 4 -30.90 -31.06 31.64
CA SER A 4 -29.51 -30.63 31.57
C SER A 4 -28.92 -30.86 30.19
N SER A 5 -28.46 -29.79 29.53
CA SER A 5 -27.53 -29.89 28.43
C SER A 5 -26.31 -30.67 28.92
N ASP A 6 -26.20 -31.91 28.46
CA ASP A 6 -25.05 -32.76 28.71
C ASP A 6 -23.85 -32.11 28.03
N CYS A 7 -23.09 -31.32 28.78
CA CYS A 7 -21.87 -30.69 28.31
C CYS A 7 -20.80 -31.79 28.26
N GLY A 8 -20.85 -32.59 27.20
CA GLY A 8 -19.92 -33.70 27.00
C GLY A 8 -18.48 -33.23 27.10
N LEU A 9 -17.64 -34.02 27.77
CA LEU A 9 -16.21 -33.73 27.91
C LEU A 9 -15.54 -33.66 26.53
N LEU A 10 -14.84 -32.56 26.26
CA LEU A 10 -14.11 -32.37 25.01
C LEU A 10 -12.78 -33.13 25.03
N ALA A 11 -12.41 -33.71 23.88
CA ALA A 11 -11.09 -34.30 23.69
C ALA A 11 -10.01 -33.22 23.66
N VAL A 12 -8.92 -33.40 24.42
CA VAL A 12 -7.84 -32.41 24.54
C VAL A 12 -7.06 -32.25 23.22
N ASP A 13 -6.98 -33.30 22.41
CA ASP A 13 -6.21 -33.35 21.16
C ASP A 13 -7.04 -33.09 19.89
N ARG A 14 -8.37 -32.92 20.01
CA ARG A 14 -9.27 -32.81 18.85
C ARG A 14 -10.40 -31.82 19.08
N LEU A 15 -10.55 -30.91 18.14
CA LEU A 15 -11.75 -30.10 18.02
C LEU A 15 -12.87 -30.91 17.36
N ASP A 16 -14.09 -30.82 17.88
CA ASP A 16 -15.28 -31.28 17.17
C ASP A 16 -15.53 -30.43 15.90
N ALA A 17 -16.55 -30.82 15.12
CA ALA A 17 -16.85 -30.16 13.86
C ALA A 17 -17.35 -28.72 14.04
N GLU A 18 -18.09 -28.44 15.11
CA GLU A 18 -18.67 -27.13 15.39
C GLU A 18 -17.59 -26.14 15.84
N ALA A 19 -16.71 -26.54 16.75
CA ALA A 19 -15.55 -25.77 17.18
C ALA A 19 -14.59 -25.48 16.03
N ARG A 20 -14.38 -26.45 15.11
CA ARG A 20 -13.61 -26.21 13.87
C ARG A 20 -14.27 -25.18 12.96
N ALA A 21 -15.58 -25.27 12.76
CA ALA A 21 -16.32 -24.32 11.94
C ALA A 21 -16.30 -22.90 12.55
N ALA A 22 -16.49 -22.79 13.86
CA ALA A 22 -16.39 -21.54 14.59
C ALA A 22 -14.99 -20.93 14.49
N ALA A 23 -13.93 -21.72 14.70
CA ALA A 23 -12.55 -21.27 14.52
C ALA A 23 -12.29 -20.77 13.08
N ALA A 24 -12.79 -21.50 12.07
CA ALA A 24 -12.69 -21.10 10.68
C ALA A 24 -13.43 -19.78 10.39
N SER A 25 -14.60 -19.54 11.00
CA SER A 25 -15.33 -18.28 10.85
C SER A 25 -14.57 -17.09 11.44
N PHE A 26 -13.86 -17.26 12.58
CA PHE A 26 -13.01 -16.21 13.14
C PHE A 26 -11.85 -15.89 12.20
N VAL A 27 -11.21 -16.91 11.63
CA VAL A 27 -10.12 -16.71 10.65
C VAL A 27 -10.64 -16.01 9.40
N ALA A 28 -11.80 -16.42 8.87
CA ALA A 28 -12.42 -15.81 7.70
C ALA A 28 -12.79 -14.33 7.95
N ALA A 29 -13.39 -14.02 9.10
CA ALA A 29 -13.75 -12.66 9.48
C ALA A 29 -12.53 -11.78 9.77
N GLY A 30 -11.47 -12.34 10.36
CA GLY A 30 -10.23 -11.62 10.67
C GLY A 30 -9.29 -11.43 9.48
N THR A 31 -9.44 -12.21 8.41
CA THR A 31 -8.55 -12.12 7.24
C THR A 31 -9.03 -11.03 6.29
N ALA A 32 -8.20 -10.00 6.11
CA ALA A 32 -8.50 -8.91 5.19
C ALA A 32 -8.77 -9.43 3.75
N ALA A 33 -9.82 -8.92 3.09
CA ALA A 33 -10.21 -9.34 1.74
C ALA A 33 -9.08 -9.21 0.69
N ASN A 34 -8.16 -8.25 0.86
CA ASN A 34 -6.97 -8.15 0.00
C ASN A 34 -6.01 -9.33 0.21
N THR A 35 -5.81 -9.78 1.44
CA THR A 35 -4.96 -10.93 1.77
C THR A 35 -5.53 -12.19 1.12
N VAL A 36 -6.84 -12.41 1.25
CA VAL A 36 -7.53 -13.54 0.59
C VAL A 36 -7.31 -13.52 -0.93
N ARG A 37 -7.52 -12.38 -1.59
CA ARG A 37 -7.28 -12.25 -3.04
C ARG A 37 -5.83 -12.51 -3.42
N SER A 38 -4.88 -11.96 -2.66
CA SER A 38 -3.45 -12.13 -2.90
C SER A 38 -3.03 -13.59 -2.76
N TYR A 39 -3.51 -14.26 -1.71
CA TYR A 39 -3.23 -15.66 -1.42
C TYR A 39 -3.84 -16.56 -2.48
N ARG A 40 -5.10 -16.32 -2.87
CA ARG A 40 -5.76 -17.06 -3.96
C ARG A 40 -4.94 -16.98 -5.25
N SER A 41 -4.49 -15.79 -5.64
CA SER A 41 -3.66 -15.61 -6.85
C SER A 41 -2.30 -16.32 -6.74
N ALA A 42 -1.66 -16.28 -5.57
CA ALA A 42 -0.40 -16.99 -5.36
C ALA A 42 -0.57 -18.51 -5.35
N LEU A 43 -1.63 -19.05 -4.73
CA LEU A 43 -1.92 -20.49 -4.70
C LEU A 43 -2.34 -21.01 -6.07
N ALA A 44 -3.16 -20.25 -6.82
CA ALA A 44 -3.51 -20.59 -8.20
C ALA A 44 -2.26 -20.71 -9.08
N TYR A 45 -1.28 -19.80 -8.89
CA TYR A 45 0.00 -19.92 -9.57
C TYR A 45 0.80 -21.15 -9.18
N TRP A 46 0.89 -21.45 -7.88
CA TRP A 46 1.57 -22.65 -7.41
C TRP A 46 0.95 -23.92 -7.99
N ALA A 47 -0.38 -24.01 -7.99
CA ALA A 47 -1.09 -25.13 -8.60
C ALA A 47 -0.76 -25.27 -10.09
N GLY A 48 -0.81 -24.17 -10.86
CA GLY A 48 -0.48 -24.19 -12.28
C GLY A 48 0.97 -24.54 -12.57
N TRP A 49 1.93 -23.94 -11.85
CA TRP A 49 3.35 -24.20 -12.05
C TRP A 49 3.75 -25.62 -11.63
N LEU A 50 3.24 -26.14 -10.49
CA LEU A 50 3.51 -27.51 -10.06
C LEU A 50 2.95 -28.54 -11.05
N GLN A 51 1.73 -28.31 -11.53
CA GLN A 51 1.10 -29.21 -12.49
C GLN A 51 1.87 -29.25 -13.80
N LEU A 52 2.29 -28.10 -14.32
CA LEU A 52 3.03 -28.03 -15.58
C LEU A 52 4.49 -28.50 -15.46
N ARG A 53 5.14 -28.22 -14.32
CA ARG A 53 6.58 -28.49 -14.14
C ARG A 53 6.85 -29.91 -13.66
N TYR A 54 5.97 -30.46 -12.83
CA TYR A 54 6.17 -31.75 -12.16
C TYR A 54 5.01 -32.73 -12.36
N GLY A 55 3.86 -32.29 -12.89
CA GLY A 55 2.64 -33.10 -12.88
C GLY A 55 2.00 -33.23 -11.49
N TYR A 56 2.43 -32.42 -10.52
CA TYR A 56 1.99 -32.49 -9.12
C TYR A 56 0.83 -31.53 -8.85
N THR A 57 -0.08 -31.96 -7.96
CA THR A 57 -1.09 -31.08 -7.39
C THR A 57 -0.60 -30.49 -6.07
N LEU A 58 -1.04 -29.28 -5.74
CA LEU A 58 -0.65 -28.60 -4.49
C LEU A 58 -1.12 -29.33 -3.22
N GLU A 59 -2.12 -30.20 -3.36
CA GLU A 59 -2.70 -31.01 -2.28
C GLU A 59 -2.06 -32.40 -2.16
N ALA A 60 -1.12 -32.76 -3.03
CA ALA A 60 -0.51 -34.09 -3.07
C ALA A 60 0.33 -34.44 -1.82
N GLY A 61 0.84 -33.43 -1.11
CA GLY A 61 1.64 -33.63 0.10
C GLY A 61 2.65 -32.51 0.35
N PRO A 62 3.52 -32.66 1.36
CA PRO A 62 4.57 -31.69 1.66
C PRO A 62 5.55 -31.57 0.50
N LEU A 63 5.89 -30.34 0.12
CA LEU A 63 6.89 -30.09 -0.92
C LEU A 63 8.29 -30.10 -0.32
N ALA A 64 9.26 -30.60 -1.10
CA ALA A 64 10.68 -30.53 -0.75
C ALA A 64 11.22 -29.10 -0.89
N ASP A 65 12.31 -28.79 -0.18
CA ASP A 65 13.02 -27.52 -0.30
C ASP A 65 13.62 -27.31 -1.70
N THR A 66 14.01 -28.39 -2.38
CA THR A 66 14.45 -28.39 -3.78
C THR A 66 13.40 -27.79 -4.73
N VAL A 67 12.10 -27.98 -4.44
CA VAL A 67 11.01 -27.36 -5.20
C VAL A 67 11.00 -25.84 -5.01
N ALA A 68 11.24 -25.36 -3.79
CA ALA A 68 11.35 -23.92 -3.52
C ALA A 68 12.61 -23.32 -4.19
N VAL A 69 13.73 -24.04 -4.19
CA VAL A 69 14.95 -23.65 -4.92
C VAL A 69 14.68 -23.55 -6.41
N GLN A 70 14.09 -24.59 -7.02
CA GLN A 70 13.73 -24.57 -8.44
C GLN A 70 12.78 -23.42 -8.76
N PHE A 71 11.79 -23.17 -7.91
CA PHE A 71 10.88 -22.04 -8.08
C PHE A 71 11.63 -20.70 -8.12
N ILE A 72 12.65 -20.51 -7.28
CA ILE A 72 13.45 -19.29 -7.32
C ILE A 72 14.22 -19.19 -8.64
N LEU A 73 14.86 -20.27 -9.08
CA LEU A 73 15.67 -20.30 -10.30
C LEU A 73 14.85 -20.15 -11.58
N ASP A 74 13.63 -20.70 -11.59
CA ASP A 74 12.68 -20.54 -12.68
C ASP A 74 12.22 -19.08 -12.80
N HIS A 75 12.03 -18.37 -11.69
CA HIS A 75 11.30 -17.10 -11.73
C HIS A 75 12.16 -15.87 -11.52
N LEU A 76 13.34 -15.98 -10.93
CA LEU A 76 14.28 -14.87 -10.81
C LEU A 76 15.30 -14.94 -11.92
N ALA A 77 15.43 -13.84 -12.66
CA ALA A 77 16.55 -13.65 -13.54
C ALA A 77 17.85 -13.62 -12.72
N ARG A 78 18.87 -14.30 -13.24
CA ARG A 78 20.24 -14.35 -12.72
C ARG A 78 21.22 -13.96 -13.83
N PRO A 79 22.40 -13.42 -13.49
CA PRO A 79 23.44 -13.19 -14.48
C PRO A 79 23.89 -14.51 -15.11
N THR A 80 24.13 -14.45 -16.41
CA THR A 80 24.79 -15.42 -17.28
C THR A 80 25.85 -14.69 -18.09
N ASP A 81 26.74 -15.41 -18.79
CA ASP A 81 27.77 -14.78 -19.63
C ASP A 81 27.14 -13.83 -20.65
N GLY A 82 27.25 -12.53 -20.39
CA GLY A 82 26.74 -11.45 -21.25
C GLY A 82 25.24 -11.11 -21.15
N ASP A 83 24.41 -11.86 -20.41
CA ASP A 83 22.95 -11.62 -20.35
C ASP A 83 22.31 -12.07 -19.02
N TRP A 84 20.99 -11.88 -18.87
CA TRP A 84 20.18 -12.33 -17.74
C TRP A 84 19.20 -13.43 -18.13
N ALA A 85 19.41 -14.63 -17.59
CA ALA A 85 18.55 -15.77 -17.84
C ALA A 85 17.80 -16.23 -16.58
N HIS A 86 16.73 -16.98 -16.79
CA HIS A 86 15.99 -17.71 -15.76
C HIS A 86 15.72 -19.13 -16.29
N LEU A 87 15.41 -20.08 -15.41
CA LEU A 87 15.31 -21.50 -15.80
C LEU A 87 13.89 -21.98 -16.13
N LEU A 88 12.93 -21.06 -16.26
CA LEU A 88 11.57 -21.40 -16.69
C LEU A 88 11.57 -21.69 -18.20
N PRO A 89 11.18 -22.90 -18.64
CA PRO A 89 11.10 -23.23 -20.05
C PRO A 89 10.11 -22.29 -20.76
N PRO A 90 10.44 -21.76 -21.96
CA PRO A 90 9.57 -20.84 -22.68
C PRO A 90 8.15 -21.37 -22.93
N ALA A 91 8.02 -22.67 -23.23
CA ALA A 91 6.73 -23.32 -23.41
C ALA A 91 5.90 -23.33 -22.11
N LEU A 92 6.54 -23.56 -20.97
CA LEU A 92 5.89 -23.56 -19.65
C LEU A 92 5.50 -22.13 -19.25
N ASP A 93 6.35 -21.15 -19.57
CA ASP A 93 6.04 -19.75 -19.38
C ASP A 93 4.80 -19.31 -20.18
N ALA A 94 4.75 -19.67 -21.46
CA ALA A 94 3.60 -19.42 -22.32
C ALA A 94 2.33 -20.08 -21.78
N ALA A 95 2.41 -21.34 -21.35
CA ALA A 95 1.27 -22.05 -20.76
C ALA A 95 0.76 -21.40 -19.45
N LEU A 96 1.65 -20.87 -18.61
CA LEU A 96 1.26 -20.13 -17.41
C LEU A 96 0.56 -18.80 -17.71
N VAL A 97 0.94 -18.15 -18.82
CA VAL A 97 0.26 -16.94 -19.30
C VAL A 97 -1.10 -17.28 -19.89
N ASP A 98 -1.18 -18.32 -20.71
CA ASP A 98 -2.42 -18.78 -21.35
C ASP A 98 -3.46 -19.24 -20.31
N ALA A 99 -3.01 -19.92 -19.25
CA ALA A 99 -3.84 -20.29 -18.11
C ALA A 99 -4.26 -19.08 -17.22
N GLY A 100 -3.82 -17.86 -17.53
CA GLY A 100 -4.18 -16.64 -16.80
C GLY A 100 -3.58 -16.52 -15.39
N VAL A 101 -2.66 -17.41 -15.00
CA VAL A 101 -1.99 -17.37 -13.68
C VAL A 101 -0.73 -16.49 -13.68
N LYS A 102 -0.21 -16.17 -14.87
CA LYS A 102 0.91 -15.25 -15.10
C LYS A 102 0.50 -14.12 -16.04
N ALA A 103 0.89 -12.88 -15.72
CA ALA A 103 0.43 -11.71 -16.46
C ALA A 103 1.19 -11.45 -17.77
N LYS A 104 2.46 -11.84 -17.85
CA LYS A 104 3.36 -11.60 -19.00
C LYS A 104 4.49 -12.61 -19.01
N LEU A 105 5.10 -12.85 -20.16
CA LEU A 105 6.31 -13.68 -20.31
C LEU A 105 7.53 -13.08 -19.57
N GLY A 106 8.51 -13.93 -19.28
CA GLY A 106 9.79 -13.60 -18.66
C GLY A 106 9.80 -13.68 -17.12
N ALA A 107 10.92 -13.28 -16.53
CA ALA A 107 11.13 -13.38 -15.09
C ALA A 107 10.10 -12.58 -14.27
N LEU A 108 9.80 -13.08 -13.07
CA LEU A 108 8.99 -12.39 -12.07
C LEU A 108 9.82 -11.38 -11.29
N SER A 109 9.15 -10.39 -10.70
CA SER A 109 9.81 -9.50 -9.76
C SER A 109 10.23 -10.24 -8.49
N TYR A 110 11.33 -9.81 -7.87
CA TYR A 110 11.78 -10.33 -6.57
C TYR A 110 10.65 -10.36 -5.53
N ASN A 111 9.86 -9.30 -5.46
CA ASN A 111 8.76 -9.21 -4.50
C ASN A 111 7.63 -10.20 -4.80
N THR A 112 7.37 -10.50 -6.08
CA THR A 112 6.39 -11.51 -6.48
C THR A 112 6.84 -12.90 -6.04
N VAL A 113 8.09 -13.28 -6.30
CA VAL A 113 8.66 -14.57 -5.89
C VAL A 113 8.65 -14.70 -4.37
N ARG A 114 9.16 -13.70 -3.65
CA ARG A 114 9.13 -13.67 -2.18
C ARG A 114 7.72 -13.80 -1.61
N HIS A 115 6.75 -13.09 -2.20
CA HIS A 115 5.36 -13.19 -1.76
C HIS A 115 4.78 -14.59 -1.97
N ARG A 116 5.02 -15.19 -3.15
CA ARG A 116 4.54 -16.56 -3.45
C ARG A 116 5.16 -17.61 -2.54
N LEU A 117 6.44 -17.48 -2.20
CA LEU A 117 7.10 -18.35 -1.22
C LEU A 117 6.50 -18.18 0.19
N ALA A 118 6.22 -16.95 0.62
CA ALA A 118 5.56 -16.71 1.90
C ALA A 118 4.13 -17.29 1.96
N VAL A 119 3.38 -17.22 0.85
CA VAL A 119 2.06 -17.87 0.76
C VAL A 119 2.20 -19.39 0.80
N LEU A 120 3.22 -19.96 0.15
CA LEU A 120 3.50 -21.40 0.20
C LEU A 120 3.83 -21.87 1.61
N ALA A 121 4.67 -21.12 2.33
CA ALA A 121 5.00 -21.40 3.73
C ALA A 121 3.72 -21.41 4.57
N LYS A 122 2.87 -20.37 4.42
CA LYS A 122 1.61 -20.30 5.16
C LYS A 122 0.65 -21.44 4.79
N TRP A 123 0.66 -21.89 3.54
CA TRP A 123 -0.11 -23.05 3.11
C TRP A 123 0.36 -24.34 3.80
N HIS A 124 1.66 -24.58 3.87
CA HIS A 124 2.23 -25.71 4.59
C HIS A 124 1.92 -25.64 6.09
N ASP A 125 2.02 -24.46 6.71
CA ASP A 125 1.63 -24.27 8.11
C ASP A 125 0.17 -24.65 8.36
N LEU A 126 -0.75 -24.25 7.46
CA LEU A 126 -2.18 -24.57 7.59
C LEU A 126 -2.46 -26.08 7.44
N LYS A 127 -1.59 -26.80 6.76
CA LYS A 127 -1.66 -28.27 6.59
C LYS A 127 -0.83 -29.02 7.64
N ASN A 128 -0.17 -28.32 8.56
CA ASN A 128 0.82 -28.87 9.50
C ASN A 128 1.94 -29.65 8.80
N TRP A 129 2.39 -29.17 7.64
CA TRP A 129 3.49 -29.75 6.88
C TRP A 129 4.80 -28.99 7.12
N PRO A 130 5.97 -29.67 7.01
CA PRO A 130 7.26 -28.98 6.99
C PRO A 130 7.30 -27.95 5.86
N SER A 131 7.67 -26.71 6.16
CA SER A 131 7.71 -25.65 5.16
C SER A 131 8.97 -25.76 4.29
N PRO A 132 8.84 -25.79 2.94
CA PRO A 132 9.96 -25.90 2.03
C PRO A 132 10.81 -24.61 1.96
N THR A 133 10.37 -23.52 2.61
CA THR A 133 11.03 -22.22 2.53
C THR A 133 11.88 -21.90 3.76
N GLU A 134 11.83 -22.73 4.80
CA GLU A 134 12.52 -22.44 6.07
C GLU A 134 14.01 -22.79 6.04
N MET A 135 14.43 -23.62 5.09
CA MET A 135 15.82 -24.04 4.92
C MET A 135 16.77 -22.87 4.66
N ALA A 136 17.95 -22.94 5.27
CA ALA A 136 18.99 -21.90 5.16
C ALA A 136 19.46 -21.69 3.71
N SER A 137 19.46 -22.75 2.89
CA SER A 137 19.76 -22.73 1.46
C SER A 137 18.81 -21.80 0.69
N VAL A 138 17.50 -21.95 0.87
CA VAL A 138 16.45 -21.15 0.22
C VAL A 138 16.54 -19.68 0.64
N LYS A 139 16.69 -19.42 1.94
CA LYS A 139 16.83 -18.06 2.49
C LYS A 139 18.09 -17.37 1.97
N THR A 140 19.22 -18.09 1.91
CA THR A 140 20.49 -17.58 1.38
C THR A 140 20.38 -17.28 -0.10
N LEU A 141 19.79 -18.19 -0.90
CA LEU A 141 19.59 -17.99 -2.33
C LEU A 141 18.76 -16.73 -2.62
N LEU A 142 17.64 -16.54 -1.93
CA LEU A 142 16.83 -15.32 -2.10
C LEU A 142 17.62 -14.05 -1.77
N ARG A 143 18.40 -14.07 -0.67
CA ARG A 143 19.21 -12.93 -0.26
C ARG A 143 20.27 -12.59 -1.31
N GLU A 144 21.01 -13.58 -1.79
CA GLU A 144 22.07 -13.36 -2.78
C GLU A 144 21.50 -12.98 -4.16
N ALA A 145 20.38 -13.58 -4.57
CA ALA A 145 19.66 -13.17 -5.78
C ALA A 145 19.26 -11.69 -5.73
N ARG A 146 18.78 -11.21 -4.57
CA ARG A 146 18.45 -9.80 -4.39
C ARG A 146 19.69 -8.90 -4.50
N LYS A 147 20.79 -9.28 -3.88
CA LYS A 147 22.05 -8.52 -3.94
C LYS A 147 22.59 -8.46 -5.36
N ALA A 148 22.58 -9.57 -6.09
CA ALA A 148 23.03 -9.63 -7.49
C ALA A 148 22.22 -8.68 -8.38
N GLN A 149 20.89 -8.71 -8.26
CA GLN A 149 19.99 -7.80 -8.97
C GLN A 149 20.29 -6.32 -8.66
N VAL A 150 20.47 -5.98 -7.38
CA VAL A 150 20.75 -4.59 -6.96
C VAL A 150 22.11 -4.10 -7.48
N ARG A 151 23.18 -4.92 -7.38
CA ARG A 151 24.53 -4.55 -7.85
C ARG A 151 24.58 -4.24 -9.34
N GLN A 152 23.69 -4.82 -10.12
CA GLN A 152 23.62 -4.67 -11.57
C GLN A 152 22.50 -3.70 -12.00
N GLY A 153 22.05 -2.83 -11.09
CA GLY A 153 21.12 -1.74 -11.40
C GLY A 153 19.65 -2.13 -11.50
N VAL A 154 19.28 -3.40 -11.27
CA VAL A 154 17.88 -3.85 -11.23
C VAL A 154 17.24 -3.38 -9.91
N SER A 155 16.80 -2.13 -9.90
CA SER A 155 16.11 -1.49 -8.78
C SER A 155 14.60 -1.41 -9.01
N VAL A 156 13.84 -1.39 -7.91
CA VAL A 156 12.39 -1.12 -8.00
C VAL A 156 12.24 0.37 -8.20
N ARG A 157 11.83 0.80 -9.41
CA ARG A 157 11.48 2.20 -9.67
C ARG A 157 10.36 2.61 -8.73
N LYS A 158 10.66 3.53 -7.80
CA LYS A 158 9.65 4.13 -6.92
C LYS A 158 8.76 5.03 -7.77
N LYS A 159 7.47 5.10 -7.43
CA LYS A 159 6.53 6.04 -8.03
C LYS A 159 6.98 7.47 -7.73
N THR A 160 6.70 8.40 -8.63
CA THR A 160 7.02 9.83 -8.44
C THR A 160 6.29 10.32 -7.20
N ALA A 161 7.00 11.01 -6.29
CA ALA A 161 6.41 11.55 -5.08
C ALA A 161 5.61 12.82 -5.40
N ALA A 162 4.33 12.86 -5.04
CA ALA A 162 3.49 14.06 -5.18
C ALA A 162 3.75 15.00 -4.00
N MET A 163 4.91 15.66 -4.01
CA MET A 163 5.22 16.77 -3.09
C MET A 163 4.28 17.95 -3.36
N ARG A 164 4.46 19.04 -2.61
CA ARG A 164 3.57 20.20 -2.66
C ARG A 164 3.33 20.72 -4.09
N GLU A 165 4.39 20.95 -4.86
CA GLU A 165 4.29 21.62 -6.15
C GLU A 165 3.57 20.75 -7.21
N PRO A 166 3.92 19.46 -7.42
CA PRO A 166 3.14 18.59 -8.29
C PRO A 166 1.69 18.40 -7.82
N LEU A 167 1.44 18.38 -6.51
CA LEU A 167 0.08 18.26 -5.97
C LEU A 167 -0.75 19.50 -6.28
N GLU A 168 -0.22 20.70 -6.04
CA GLU A 168 -0.87 21.97 -6.36
C GLU A 168 -1.20 22.07 -7.84
N ALA A 169 -0.27 21.68 -8.72
CA ALA A 169 -0.51 21.60 -10.16
C ALA A 169 -1.65 20.62 -10.52
N MET A 170 -1.69 19.43 -9.90
CA MET A 170 -2.81 18.49 -10.09
C MET A 170 -4.14 19.08 -9.61
N LEU A 171 -4.15 19.77 -8.47
CA LEU A 171 -5.34 20.38 -7.89
C LEU A 171 -5.88 21.53 -8.74
N ALA A 172 -5.01 22.28 -9.43
CA ALA A 172 -5.40 23.34 -10.35
C ALA A 172 -6.19 22.81 -11.56
N THR A 173 -6.00 21.54 -11.94
CA THR A 173 -6.74 20.91 -13.04
C THR A 173 -8.16 20.46 -12.66
N CYS A 174 -8.56 20.58 -11.40
CA CYS A 174 -9.85 20.11 -10.88
C CYS A 174 -11.03 21.04 -11.24
N THR A 175 -11.11 21.46 -12.50
CA THR A 175 -12.09 22.44 -13.01
C THR A 175 -13.27 21.81 -13.78
N ASP A 176 -13.33 20.48 -13.87
CA ASP A 176 -14.35 19.72 -14.60
C ASP A 176 -15.64 19.47 -13.79
N GLY A 177 -16.17 20.52 -13.16
CA GLY A 177 -17.44 20.52 -12.41
C GLY A 177 -17.43 19.57 -11.20
N VAL A 178 -18.51 18.82 -11.01
CA VAL A 178 -18.69 17.86 -9.89
C VAL A 178 -17.55 16.83 -9.84
N ARG A 179 -17.02 16.41 -10.99
CA ARG A 179 -15.87 15.50 -11.05
C ARG A 179 -14.60 16.16 -10.53
N GLY A 180 -14.39 17.44 -10.84
CA GLY A 180 -13.30 18.27 -10.34
C GLY A 180 -13.35 18.38 -8.82
N GLN A 181 -14.52 18.73 -8.28
CA GLN A 181 -14.71 18.87 -6.83
C GLN A 181 -14.45 17.55 -6.08
N ARG A 182 -14.98 16.43 -6.58
CA ARG A 182 -14.69 15.10 -6.01
C ARG A 182 -13.20 14.80 -6.00
N ASP A 183 -12.53 14.98 -7.15
CA ASP A 183 -11.12 14.62 -7.28
C ASP A 183 -10.25 15.54 -6.41
N ARG A 184 -10.58 16.83 -6.30
CA ARG A 184 -9.92 17.78 -5.40
C ARG A 184 -10.04 17.33 -3.95
N ALA A 185 -11.26 17.05 -3.48
CA ALA A 185 -11.51 16.56 -2.13
C ALA A 185 -10.78 15.24 -1.84
N LEU A 186 -10.79 14.32 -2.81
CA LEU A 186 -10.12 13.02 -2.70
C LEU A 186 -8.60 13.16 -2.59
N LEU A 187 -7.99 13.97 -3.47
CA LEU A 187 -6.54 14.18 -3.48
C LEU A 187 -6.07 14.83 -2.18
N LEU A 188 -6.76 15.88 -1.73
CA LEU A 188 -6.43 16.60 -0.50
C LEU A 188 -6.65 15.73 0.75
N LEU A 189 -7.77 15.01 0.84
CA LEU A 189 -7.99 14.08 1.96
C LEU A 189 -6.92 13.00 2.00
N ALA A 190 -6.62 12.40 0.84
CA ALA A 190 -5.63 11.34 0.76
C ALA A 190 -4.22 11.83 1.11
N TRP A 191 -3.85 13.03 0.68
CA TRP A 191 -2.52 13.60 0.94
C TRP A 191 -2.42 14.16 2.36
N SER A 192 -3.25 15.15 2.72
CA SER A 192 -3.22 15.85 4.02
C SER A 192 -3.63 14.96 5.18
N GLY A 193 -4.41 13.91 4.94
CA GLY A 193 -4.70 12.88 5.93
C GLY A 193 -3.50 11.99 6.28
N GLY A 194 -2.28 12.32 5.86
CA GLY A 194 -1.08 11.53 6.13
C GLY A 194 -0.82 10.47 5.06
N GLY A 195 -1.07 10.77 3.79
CA GLY A 195 -0.76 9.86 2.71
C GLY A 195 -1.55 8.54 2.76
N ARG A 196 -2.88 8.62 2.82
CA ARG A 196 -3.79 7.46 2.92
C ARG A 196 -3.63 6.49 1.76
N ARG A 197 -3.74 5.20 2.07
CA ARG A 197 -3.74 4.13 1.06
C ARG A 197 -5.02 4.22 0.24
N ARG A 198 -4.96 3.91 -1.05
CA ARG A 198 -6.15 3.85 -1.93
C ARG A 198 -7.33 3.08 -1.35
N SER A 199 -7.07 1.96 -0.65
CA SER A 199 -8.14 1.15 -0.03
C SER A 199 -8.78 1.82 1.18
N GLU A 200 -8.02 2.66 1.90
CA GLU A 200 -8.54 3.43 3.03
C GLU A 200 -9.43 4.56 2.52
N VAL A 201 -8.95 5.30 1.52
CA VAL A 201 -9.69 6.42 0.91
C VAL A 201 -11.05 5.98 0.34
N VAL A 202 -11.09 4.87 -0.41
CA VAL A 202 -12.36 4.35 -0.96
C VAL A 202 -13.22 3.62 0.06
N GLY A 203 -12.65 3.26 1.21
CA GLY A 203 -13.35 2.58 2.29
C GLY A 203 -14.11 3.53 3.23
N LEU A 204 -13.76 4.83 3.22
CA LEU A 204 -14.41 5.85 4.03
C LEU A 204 -15.89 5.96 3.70
N GLN A 205 -16.71 5.97 4.75
CA GLN A 205 -18.14 6.23 4.69
C GLN A 205 -18.44 7.68 5.09
N ILE A 206 -19.63 8.16 4.75
CA ILE A 206 -20.13 9.47 5.22
C ILE A 206 -20.07 9.55 6.76
N GLY A 207 -20.46 8.49 7.46
CA GLY A 207 -20.42 8.44 8.93
C GLY A 207 -19.02 8.36 9.53
N ASP A 208 -17.97 8.27 8.71
CA ASP A 208 -16.58 8.27 9.18
C ASP A 208 -15.97 9.68 9.25
N VAL A 209 -16.66 10.71 8.74
CA VAL A 209 -16.21 12.10 8.78
C VAL A 209 -17.18 12.95 9.61
N ARG A 210 -16.63 13.88 10.39
CA ARG A 210 -17.41 14.86 11.15
C ARG A 210 -16.73 16.21 11.10
N GLN A 211 -17.54 17.26 10.95
CA GLN A 211 -17.05 18.62 11.06
C GLN A 211 -16.79 18.94 12.53
N LEU A 212 -15.65 19.57 12.82
CA LEU A 212 -15.33 20.09 14.16
C LEU A 212 -15.57 21.60 14.21
N ASP A 213 -15.09 22.31 13.19
CA ASP A 213 -15.26 23.75 13.02
C ASP A 213 -15.25 24.11 11.51
N ALA A 214 -15.23 25.40 11.17
CA ALA A 214 -15.29 25.87 9.78
C ALA A 214 -14.10 25.38 8.93
N ASP A 215 -12.92 25.19 9.53
CA ASP A 215 -11.68 24.84 8.82
C ASP A 215 -11.10 23.49 9.23
N THR A 216 -11.80 22.73 10.08
CA THR A 216 -11.36 21.43 10.60
C THR A 216 -12.44 20.36 10.49
N TRP A 217 -12.08 19.26 9.85
CA TRP A 217 -12.83 18.00 9.87
C TRP A 217 -12.00 16.92 10.55
N LEU A 218 -12.69 16.01 11.21
CA LEU A 218 -12.11 14.79 11.75
C LEU A 218 -12.61 13.62 10.93
N TYR A 219 -11.71 12.71 10.57
CA TYR A 219 -12.09 11.44 9.96
C TYR A 219 -11.53 10.28 10.76
N ALA A 220 -12.36 9.26 10.96
CA ALA A 220 -11.95 8.00 11.54
C ALA A 220 -11.73 7.00 10.41
N LEU A 221 -10.56 6.38 10.37
CA LEU A 221 -10.40 5.22 9.52
C LEU A 221 -11.22 4.07 10.14
N GLY A 222 -12.24 3.58 9.44
CA GLY A 222 -12.93 2.35 9.83
C GLY A 222 -11.92 1.22 10.05
N ALA A 223 -12.15 0.35 11.04
CA ALA A 223 -11.24 -0.69 11.56
C ALA A 223 -10.06 -0.98 10.62
N THR A 224 -8.96 -0.24 10.79
CA THR A 224 -7.84 -0.34 9.87
C THR A 224 -7.17 -1.70 10.05
N LYS A 225 -6.55 -2.17 8.96
CA LYS A 225 -5.82 -3.44 8.78
C LYS A 225 -4.78 -3.80 9.87
N THR A 226 -4.60 -2.96 10.89
CA THR A 226 -3.47 -2.99 11.80
C THR A 226 -3.81 -2.84 13.28
N GLU A 227 -5.07 -2.65 13.68
CA GLU A 227 -5.43 -2.53 15.11
C GLU A 227 -6.61 -3.44 15.50
N THR A 228 -6.31 -4.49 16.25
CA THR A 228 -7.28 -5.40 16.90
C THR A 228 -7.88 -4.79 18.18
N LYS A 229 -7.52 -3.54 18.54
CA LYS A 229 -7.85 -2.91 19.83
C LYS A 229 -9.10 -2.00 19.83
N GLY A 230 -9.88 -1.97 18.76
CA GLY A 230 -11.23 -1.36 18.75
C GLY A 230 -11.33 0.18 18.83
N ALA A 231 -10.24 0.92 19.14
CA ALA A 231 -10.26 2.38 19.15
C ALA A 231 -10.19 2.97 17.73
N ARG A 232 -11.27 3.63 17.28
CA ARG A 232 -11.28 4.45 16.06
C ARG A 232 -10.27 5.59 16.23
N ARG A 233 -9.16 5.55 15.50
CA ARG A 233 -8.16 6.64 15.49
C ARG A 233 -8.65 7.75 14.57
N GLU A 234 -9.10 8.85 15.17
CA GLU A 234 -9.44 10.06 14.43
C GLU A 234 -8.17 10.77 13.95
N LYS A 235 -8.28 11.39 12.78
CA LYS A 235 -7.23 12.19 12.14
C LYS A 235 -7.82 13.52 11.68
N PRO A 236 -7.09 14.63 11.88
CA PRO A 236 -7.55 15.93 11.43
C PRO A 236 -7.32 16.13 9.93
N LEU A 237 -8.25 16.84 9.30
CA LEU A 237 -8.12 17.49 8.00
C LEU A 237 -8.35 18.98 8.24
N ARG A 238 -7.39 19.81 7.82
CA ARG A 238 -7.43 21.25 8.04
C ARG A 238 -7.29 22.05 6.74
N GLY A 239 -7.78 23.28 6.77
CA GLY A 239 -7.61 24.27 5.70
C GLY A 239 -8.17 23.79 4.37
N SER A 240 -7.36 23.81 3.31
CA SER A 240 -7.80 23.46 1.95
C SER A 240 -8.44 22.07 1.85
N ALA A 241 -7.99 21.10 2.65
CA ALA A 241 -8.56 19.75 2.68
C ALA A 241 -9.96 19.72 3.32
N ALA A 242 -10.16 20.47 4.41
CA ALA A 242 -11.45 20.63 5.05
C ALA A 242 -12.45 21.32 4.13
N GLN A 243 -12.04 22.43 3.51
CA GLN A 243 -12.86 23.20 2.56
C GLN A 243 -13.25 22.36 1.34
N ALA A 244 -12.31 21.60 0.78
CA ALA A 244 -12.61 20.72 -0.36
C ALA A 244 -13.57 19.57 0.03
N LEU A 245 -13.44 19.03 1.23
CA LEU A 245 -14.36 18.01 1.74
C LEU A 245 -15.77 18.58 1.93
N ALA A 246 -15.90 19.76 2.53
CA ALA A 246 -17.17 20.45 2.68
C ALA A 246 -17.84 20.71 1.32
N ALA A 247 -17.10 21.31 0.37
CA ALA A 247 -17.61 21.55 -0.99
C ALA A 247 -18.07 20.27 -1.69
N TRP A 248 -17.36 19.15 -1.51
CA TRP A 248 -17.79 17.86 -2.05
C TRP A 248 -19.09 17.37 -1.40
N LEU A 249 -19.26 17.51 -0.09
CA LEU A 249 -20.47 17.09 0.61
C LEU A 249 -21.68 17.97 0.28
N GLU A 250 -21.46 19.24 -0.06
CA GLU A 250 -22.51 20.14 -0.54
C GLU A 250 -23.05 19.73 -1.92
N VAL A 251 -22.18 19.40 -2.87
CA VAL A 251 -22.61 18.97 -4.23
C VAL A 251 -23.03 17.50 -4.28
N ALA A 252 -22.59 16.70 -3.32
CA ALA A 252 -22.87 15.29 -3.22
C ALA A 252 -23.38 14.94 -1.81
N PRO A 253 -24.56 15.48 -1.41
CA PRO A 253 -25.12 15.19 -0.10
C PRO A 253 -25.48 13.70 0.00
N ALA A 254 -25.26 13.16 1.19
CA ALA A 254 -25.64 11.81 1.58
C ALA A 254 -25.63 11.72 3.10
N SER A 255 -26.53 10.93 3.68
CA SER A 255 -26.52 10.61 5.11
C SER A 255 -25.74 9.31 5.40
N THR A 256 -25.68 8.39 4.45
CA THR A 256 -25.02 7.09 4.58
C THR A 256 -24.30 6.68 3.29
N GLY A 257 -23.47 5.64 3.39
CA GLY A 257 -22.75 5.05 2.27
C GLY A 257 -21.37 5.68 2.02
N PRO A 258 -20.74 5.36 0.88
CA PRO A 258 -19.35 5.71 0.61
C PRO A 258 -19.15 7.22 0.48
N LEU A 259 -18.08 7.74 1.09
CA LEU A 259 -17.73 9.16 1.04
C LEU A 259 -17.44 9.62 -0.40
N PHE A 260 -16.62 8.86 -1.13
CA PHE A 260 -16.30 9.14 -2.52
C PHE A 260 -17.05 8.18 -3.45
N ARG A 261 -17.98 8.74 -4.21
CA ARG A 261 -18.92 8.01 -5.05
C ARG A 261 -18.54 8.07 -6.53
N ARG A 262 -18.97 7.06 -7.29
CA ARG A 262 -18.79 7.02 -8.75
C ARG A 262 -19.61 8.13 -9.39
N ILE A 263 -19.01 8.81 -10.39
CA ILE A 263 -19.69 9.81 -11.20
C ILE A 263 -19.81 9.26 -12.63
N TYR A 264 -21.04 9.16 -13.13
CA TYR A 264 -21.37 8.69 -14.47
C TYR A 264 -21.22 9.80 -15.51
N ARG A 265 -21.35 9.42 -16.79
CA ARG A 265 -21.40 10.40 -17.89
C ARG A 265 -22.58 11.36 -17.66
N GLY A 266 -22.38 12.65 -17.92
CA GLY A 266 -23.37 13.69 -17.64
C GLY A 266 -23.38 14.22 -16.20
N GLY A 267 -22.41 13.84 -15.36
CA GLY A 267 -22.25 14.42 -14.02
C GLY A 267 -23.10 13.78 -12.92
N ARG A 268 -23.93 12.78 -13.25
CA ARG A 268 -24.77 12.08 -12.28
C ARG A 268 -23.93 11.31 -11.25
N ILE A 269 -24.18 11.57 -9.97
CA ILE A 269 -23.53 10.91 -8.84
C ILE A 269 -24.26 9.58 -8.56
N GLY A 270 -23.51 8.48 -8.48
CA GLY A 270 -24.03 7.16 -8.13
C GLY A 270 -24.08 6.92 -6.63
N THR A 271 -24.65 5.78 -6.23
CA THR A 271 -24.65 5.30 -4.84
C THR A 271 -23.42 4.43 -4.52
N ALA A 272 -22.81 3.81 -5.54
CA ALA A 272 -21.64 2.97 -5.39
C ALA A 272 -20.35 3.78 -5.15
N GLY A 273 -19.50 3.28 -4.25
CA GLY A 273 -18.18 3.82 -3.98
C GLY A 273 -17.21 3.64 -5.15
N LEU A 274 -16.10 4.38 -5.11
CA LEU A 274 -15.00 4.19 -6.04
C LEU A 274 -14.30 2.84 -5.82
N SER A 275 -13.82 2.21 -6.90
CA SER A 275 -12.91 1.08 -6.76
C SER A 275 -11.50 1.59 -6.41
N SER A 276 -10.71 0.77 -5.71
CA SER A 276 -9.33 1.17 -5.34
C SER A 276 -8.46 1.57 -6.53
N ASP A 277 -8.72 1.00 -7.70
CA ASP A 277 -8.00 1.29 -8.94
C ASP A 277 -8.40 2.64 -9.56
N GLN A 278 -9.61 3.13 -9.29
CA GLN A 278 -10.04 4.46 -9.73
C GLN A 278 -9.23 5.58 -9.07
N VAL A 279 -8.79 5.42 -7.82
CA VAL A 279 -7.91 6.40 -7.16
C VAL A 279 -6.61 6.58 -7.94
N ALA A 280 -5.99 5.48 -8.40
CA ALA A 280 -4.77 5.55 -9.20
C ALA A 280 -5.02 6.24 -10.55
N ARG A 281 -6.15 5.92 -11.21
CA ARG A 281 -6.55 6.60 -12.47
C ARG A 281 -6.82 8.09 -12.28
N ILE A 282 -7.40 8.51 -11.15
CA ILE A 282 -7.62 9.93 -10.84
C ILE A 282 -6.29 10.65 -10.73
N VAL A 283 -5.33 10.13 -9.95
CA VAL A 283 -3.99 10.73 -9.81
C VAL A 283 -3.31 10.83 -11.18
N GLN A 284 -3.31 9.75 -11.97
CA GLN A 284 -2.71 9.74 -13.31
C GLN A 284 -3.37 10.73 -14.27
N ARG A 285 -4.71 10.81 -14.25
CA ARG A 285 -5.44 11.77 -15.07
C ARG A 285 -5.10 13.20 -14.71
N ARG A 286 -5.10 13.54 -13.41
CA ARG A 286 -4.80 14.90 -12.94
C ARG A 286 -3.35 15.28 -13.22
N ALA A 287 -2.41 14.35 -13.04
CA ALA A 287 -1.02 14.55 -13.42
C ALA A 287 -0.86 14.83 -14.93
N LYS A 288 -1.53 14.04 -15.77
CA LYS A 288 -1.52 14.23 -17.22
C LYS A 288 -2.11 15.59 -17.64
N LEU A 289 -3.24 15.99 -17.04
CA LEU A 289 -3.85 17.28 -17.31
C LEU A 289 -2.97 18.46 -16.85
N ALA A 290 -2.15 18.25 -15.82
CA ALA A 290 -1.22 19.24 -15.29
C ALA A 290 0.10 19.30 -16.08
N GLY A 291 0.27 18.49 -17.13
CA GLY A 291 1.52 18.42 -17.91
C GLY A 291 2.70 17.84 -17.12
N LEU A 292 2.44 17.03 -16.10
CA LEU A 292 3.48 16.49 -15.22
C LEU A 292 4.02 15.15 -15.74
N ASP A 293 5.31 15.13 -16.07
CA ASP A 293 6.02 13.89 -16.35
C ASP A 293 6.26 13.07 -15.08
N GLY A 294 6.15 11.75 -15.18
CA GLY A 294 6.42 10.85 -14.06
C GLY A 294 5.58 9.58 -14.02
N ASP A 295 5.98 8.67 -13.13
CA ASP A 295 5.23 7.45 -12.86
C ASP A 295 4.30 7.66 -11.66
N TRP A 296 3.10 8.17 -11.96
CA TRP A 296 2.10 8.56 -10.99
C TRP A 296 1.17 7.41 -10.61
N ALA A 297 0.89 7.27 -9.31
CA ALA A 297 -0.07 6.30 -8.78
C ALA A 297 -0.65 6.79 -7.44
N ALA A 298 -1.60 6.06 -6.86
CA ALA A 298 -2.11 6.40 -5.53
C ALA A 298 -1.02 6.46 -4.44
N HIS A 299 0.06 5.67 -4.58
CA HIS A 299 1.20 5.70 -3.66
C HIS A 299 2.07 6.97 -3.78
N SER A 300 1.95 7.70 -4.90
CA SER A 300 2.57 9.02 -5.08
C SER A 300 2.11 10.01 -4.02
N LEU A 301 0.86 9.93 -3.58
CA LEU A 301 0.33 10.80 -2.52
C LEU A 301 0.97 10.48 -1.16
N ARG A 302 1.18 9.19 -0.85
CA ARG A 302 1.80 8.77 0.41
C ARG A 302 3.26 9.11 0.49
N SER A 303 4.01 8.78 -0.56
CA SER A 303 5.42 9.16 -0.67
C SER A 303 5.59 10.68 -0.68
N GLY A 304 4.74 11.38 -1.44
CA GLY A 304 4.66 12.84 -1.49
C GLY A 304 4.49 13.50 -0.14
N PHE A 305 3.48 13.10 0.64
CA PHE A 305 3.26 13.62 1.99
C PHE A 305 4.46 13.42 2.91
N VAL A 306 5.03 12.20 2.95
CA VAL A 306 6.15 11.87 3.84
C VAL A 306 7.41 12.65 3.45
N SER A 307 7.71 12.72 2.16
CA SER A 307 8.88 13.46 1.69
C SER A 307 8.70 14.97 1.85
N GLU A 308 7.49 15.50 1.65
CA GLU A 308 7.20 16.91 1.92
C GLU A 308 7.38 17.25 3.40
N ALA A 309 6.86 16.40 4.30
CA ALA A 309 7.04 16.59 5.73
C ALA A 309 8.52 16.56 6.14
N GLY A 310 9.33 15.70 5.50
CA GLY A 310 10.78 15.68 5.67
C GLY A 310 11.45 16.97 5.18
N ARG A 311 11.02 17.49 4.02
CA ARG A 311 11.50 18.76 3.45
C ARG A 311 11.20 19.95 4.35
N GLN A 312 10.03 19.95 4.99
CA GLN A 312 9.61 20.99 5.94
C GLN A 312 10.16 20.80 7.36
N GLY A 313 10.92 19.72 7.63
CA GLY A 313 11.49 19.46 8.95
C GLY A 313 10.49 19.04 10.02
N VAL A 314 9.31 18.53 9.63
CA VAL A 314 8.30 18.04 10.57
C VAL A 314 8.86 16.84 11.36
N PRO A 315 8.69 16.79 12.70
CA PRO A 315 9.19 15.68 13.50
C PRO A 315 8.68 14.31 13.01
N LEU A 316 9.60 13.35 12.85
CA LEU A 316 9.25 12.03 12.31
C LEU A 316 8.14 11.32 13.09
N GLY A 317 8.11 11.49 14.43
CA GLY A 317 7.05 10.93 15.27
C GLY A 317 5.65 11.42 14.89
N GLU A 318 5.52 12.71 14.57
CA GLU A 318 4.26 13.30 14.10
C GLU A 318 3.88 12.77 12.72
N VAL A 319 4.85 12.68 11.80
CA VAL A 319 4.64 12.09 10.46
C VAL A 319 4.19 10.63 10.58
N MET A 320 4.78 9.86 11.49
CA MET A 320 4.38 8.47 11.75
C MET A 320 3.00 8.36 12.38
N ALA A 321 2.66 9.26 13.32
CA ALA A 321 1.34 9.33 13.91
C ALA A 321 0.27 9.64 12.85
N MET A 322 0.54 10.58 11.94
CA MET A 322 -0.36 10.87 10.83
C MET A 322 -0.43 9.70 9.86
N THR A 323 0.70 9.14 9.42
CA THR A 323 0.79 8.12 8.35
C THR A 323 0.46 6.69 8.77
N GLU A 324 0.41 6.40 10.07
CA GLU A 324 0.24 5.07 10.66
C GLU A 324 1.30 4.04 10.21
N HIS A 325 2.52 4.50 9.95
CA HIS A 325 3.65 3.58 9.77
C HIS A 325 4.07 3.00 11.11
N ARG A 326 4.12 1.67 11.21
CA ARG A 326 4.70 0.97 12.38
C ARG A 326 6.21 0.77 12.26
N SER A 327 6.72 0.72 11.03
CA SER A 327 8.13 0.47 10.73
C SER A 327 8.83 1.79 10.40
N VAL A 328 9.74 2.21 11.28
CA VAL A 328 10.61 3.38 11.07
C VAL A 328 11.42 3.26 9.77
N PRO A 329 12.08 2.12 9.44
CA PRO A 329 12.83 2.01 8.19
C PRO A 329 12.00 2.26 6.92
N THR A 330 10.71 1.89 6.95
CA THR A 330 9.83 2.05 5.79
C THR A 330 9.50 3.51 5.51
N VAL A 331 9.27 4.32 6.55
CA VAL A 331 8.97 5.75 6.41
C VAL A 331 10.25 6.58 6.20
N MET A 332 11.35 6.18 6.83
CA MET A 332 12.63 6.88 6.81
C MET A 332 13.15 7.07 5.38
N GLY A 333 13.03 6.04 4.52
CA GLY A 333 13.52 6.12 3.15
C GLY A 333 12.79 7.13 2.25
N TYR A 334 11.60 7.61 2.61
CA TYR A 334 10.93 8.73 1.93
C TYR A 334 11.21 10.06 2.63
N PHE A 335 11.22 10.03 3.96
CA PHE A 335 11.46 11.21 4.80
C PHE A 335 12.85 11.80 4.56
N GLN A 336 13.89 10.95 4.51
CA GLN A 336 15.26 11.37 4.22
C GLN A 336 15.40 11.98 2.83
N THR A 337 14.76 11.41 1.80
CA THR A 337 14.80 11.99 0.45
C THR A 337 14.31 13.44 0.43
N GLY A 338 13.28 13.76 1.22
CA GLY A 338 12.80 15.13 1.35
C GLY A 338 13.69 16.00 2.22
N SER A 339 14.09 15.50 3.40
CA SER A 339 14.94 16.24 4.35
C SER A 339 16.30 16.61 3.76
N LEU A 340 16.87 15.75 2.91
CA LEU A 340 18.14 16.01 2.24
C LEU A 340 18.07 17.17 1.24
N LEU A 341 16.90 17.46 0.65
CA LEU A 341 16.76 18.57 -0.31
C LEU A 341 16.99 19.95 0.34
N GLY A 342 16.64 20.09 1.62
CA GLY A 342 16.85 21.31 2.41
C GLY A 342 17.98 21.19 3.43
N SER A 343 18.84 20.17 3.31
CA SER A 343 19.83 19.87 4.35
C SER A 343 20.92 20.92 4.40
N ARG A 344 21.08 21.53 5.58
CA ARG A 344 22.23 22.42 5.87
C ARG A 344 23.57 21.70 5.71
N ALA A 345 23.60 20.37 5.86
CA ALA A 345 24.81 19.58 5.64
C ALA A 345 25.36 19.71 4.21
N ALA A 346 24.50 20.02 3.23
CA ALA A 346 24.94 20.28 1.85
C ALA A 346 25.63 21.64 1.68
N ASN A 347 25.42 22.58 2.62
CA ASN A 347 25.89 23.97 2.55
C ASN A 347 26.79 24.34 3.74
N LEU A 348 27.53 23.39 4.32
CA LEU A 348 28.39 23.64 5.49
C LEU A 348 29.53 24.63 5.21
N LEU A 349 29.91 24.78 3.94
CA LEU A 349 30.95 25.70 3.49
C LEU A 349 30.38 27.03 2.99
N ALA A 350 29.06 27.24 3.04
CA ALA A 350 28.48 28.52 2.66
C ALA A 350 28.92 29.60 3.67
N PRO A 351 29.27 30.81 3.21
CA PRO A 351 29.61 31.90 4.10
C PRO A 351 28.43 32.17 5.06
N ALA A 352 28.75 32.42 6.33
CA ALA A 352 27.72 32.70 7.33
C ALA A 352 26.85 33.88 6.85
N PRO A 353 25.52 33.82 7.03
CA PRO A 353 24.66 34.93 6.68
C PRO A 353 25.15 36.17 7.43
N SER A 354 25.46 37.23 6.68
CA SER A 354 25.87 38.52 7.24
C SER A 354 24.75 39.01 8.15
N ILE A 355 25.06 39.13 9.44
CA ILE A 355 24.18 39.76 10.41
C ILE A 355 24.14 41.24 10.04
N GLU A 356 23.11 41.68 9.35
CA GLU A 356 22.79 43.10 9.26
C GLU A 356 22.36 43.54 10.66
N VAL A 357 23.29 44.18 11.37
CA VAL A 357 23.00 44.88 12.62
C VAL A 357 22.31 46.18 12.21
N ASP A 358 21.00 46.24 12.42
CA ASP A 358 20.22 47.46 12.27
C ASP A 358 20.69 48.47 13.32
N ALA A 359 21.57 49.37 12.90
CA ALA A 359 22.07 50.47 13.72
C ALA A 359 21.03 51.58 13.76
N SER A 360 19.96 51.40 14.53
CA SER A 360 19.07 52.50 14.91
C SER A 360 19.74 53.33 16.01
N THR A 361 20.28 54.47 15.60
CA THR A 361 20.85 55.57 16.38
C THR A 361 19.97 55.96 17.58
N PRO A 362 20.50 56.17 18.79
CA PRO A 362 19.76 56.91 19.82
C PRO A 362 19.86 58.40 19.49
N SER A 363 18.73 59.03 19.23
CA SER A 363 18.60 60.48 19.13
C SER A 363 18.78 61.11 20.52
N ASP A 364 19.82 61.94 20.64
CA ASP A 364 19.96 62.95 21.68
C ASP A 364 18.75 63.88 21.70
N GLU A 365 18.20 64.15 22.87
CA GLU A 365 17.47 65.40 23.13
C GLU A 365 17.75 65.89 24.57
N GLN A 366 17.77 67.22 24.65
CA GLN A 366 18.37 68.10 25.66
C GLN A 366 17.59 68.20 26.98
#